data_AF-A0A924H027-F1
#
_entry.id   AF-A0A924H027-F1
#
_cell.length_a   1.000
_cell.length_b   1.000
_cell.length_c   1.000
_cell.angle_alpha   90.00
_cell.angle_beta   90.00
_cell.angle_gamma   90.00
#
_symmetry.space_group_name_H-M   'P 1'
#
loop_
_entity.id
_entity.type
_entity.pdbx_description
1 polymer ?
#
loop_
_entity_poly.entity_id
_entity_poly.type
_entity_poly.pdbx_seq_one_letter_code
_entity_poly.pdbx_strand_id
1 'polypeptide(L)' 'MSNIEFLDVVVVGAGLSGIAAGHYLQALCASRSYAIVESRDAIGGTWDLFR' A
#
# COMPACT_ATOMS: atom_id res chain seq x y z
N MET A 1 -15.94 -16.34 12.27
CA MET A 1 -15.01 -15.40 12.95
C MET A 1 -14.16 -14.77 11.86
N SER A 2 -14.06 -13.45 11.81
CA SER A 2 -13.16 -12.76 10.87
C SER A 2 -11.72 -13.08 11.26
N ASN A 3 -10.91 -13.53 10.30
CA ASN A 3 -9.49 -13.74 10.52
C ASN A 3 -8.80 -12.37 10.56
N ILE A 4 -8.23 -12.01 11.70
CA ILE A 4 -7.48 -10.76 11.85
C ILE A 4 -6.06 -11.03 11.37
N GLU A 5 -5.65 -10.32 10.32
CA GLU A 5 -4.27 -10.36 9.82
C GLU A 5 -3.43 -9.31 10.57
N PHE A 6 -2.28 -9.75 11.09
CA PHE A 6 -1.29 -8.85 11.71
C PHE A 6 -0.21 -8.54 10.67
N LEU A 7 0.06 -7.24 10.48
CA LEU A 7 1.07 -6.72 9.56
C LEU A 7 2.06 -5.84 10.31
N ASP A 8 3.33 -5.87 9.92
CA ASP A 8 4.35 -4.99 10.49
C ASP A 8 4.15 -3.53 10.07
N VAL A 9 3.66 -3.31 8.84
CA VAL A 9 3.41 -1.98 8.28
C VAL A 9 2.11 -1.95 7.48
N VAL A 10 1.30 -0.91 7.69
CA VAL A 10 0.15 -0.59 6.83
C VAL A 10 0.38 0.76 6.19
N VAL A 11 0.43 0.80 4.86
CA VAL A 11 0.51 2.03 4.07
C VAL A 11 -0.90 2.44 3.65
N VAL A 12 -1.32 3.64 4.03
CA VAL A 12 -2.66 4.16 3.71
C VAL A 12 -2.59 5.07 2.49
N GLY A 13 -3.29 4.68 1.42
CA GLY A 13 -3.35 5.35 0.13
C GLY A 13 -2.46 4.68 -0.93
N ALA A 14 -3.04 4.29 -2.07
CA ALA A 14 -2.34 3.70 -3.21
C ALA A 14 -2.04 4.73 -4.32
N GLY A 15 -1.67 5.95 -3.92
CA GLY A 15 -1.09 6.96 -4.82
C GLY A 15 0.41 6.72 -5.05
N LEU A 16 1.05 7.62 -5.82
CA LEU A 16 2.48 7.51 -6.14
C LEU A 16 3.37 7.29 -4.90
N SER A 17 3.14 8.07 -3.84
CA SER A 17 3.89 7.95 -2.60
C SER A 17 3.66 6.62 -1.89
N GLY A 18 2.44 6.08 -1.89
CA GLY A 18 2.13 4.79 -1.29
C GLY A 18 2.76 3.62 -2.04
N ILE A 19 2.71 3.66 -3.37
CA ILE A 19 3.37 2.68 -4.24
C ILE A 19 4.90 2.72 -4.04
N ALA A 20 5.49 3.92 -3.98
CA ALA A 20 6.92 4.07 -3.70
C ALA A 20 7.29 3.51 -2.31
N ALA A 21 6.46 3.76 -1.29
CA ALA A 21 6.67 3.17 0.04
C ALA A 21 6.65 1.64 -0.01
N GLY A 22 5.68 1.05 -0.71
CA GLY A 22 5.64 -0.41 -0.92
C GLY A 22 6.87 -0.96 -1.63
N HIS A 23 7.34 -0.27 -2.67
CA HIS A 23 8.57 -0.63 -3.37
C HIS A 23 9.79 -0.64 -2.44
N TYR A 24 9.97 0.39 -1.62
CA TYR A 24 11.10 0.44 -0.68
C TYR A 24 10.94 -0.55 0.48
N LEU A 25 9.72 -0.84 0.94
CA LEU A 25 9.49 -1.90 1.93
C LEU A 25 9.91 -3.27 1.38
N GLN A 26 9.56 -3.60 0.14
CA GLN A 26 10.04 -4.83 -0.50
C GLN A 26 11.56 -4.86 -0.65
N ALA A 27 12.16 -3.76 -1.12
CA ALA A 27 13.58 -3.72 -1.45
C ALA A 27 14.49 -3.68 -0.21
N LEU A 28 14.08 -2.98 0.86
CA LEU A 28 14.93 -2.67 2.01
C LEU A 28 14.50 -3.40 3.29
N CYS A 29 13.30 -3.97 3.32
CA CYS A 29 12.70 -4.58 4.51
C CYS A 29 12.03 -5.92 4.17
N ALA A 30 12.69 -6.77 3.38
CA ALA A 30 12.13 -8.01 2.84
C ALA A 30 11.53 -8.99 3.88
N SER A 31 11.91 -8.89 5.16
CA SER A 31 11.36 -9.71 6.25
C SER A 31 10.09 -9.14 6.90
N ARG A 32 9.68 -7.91 6.55
CA ARG A 32 8.50 -7.25 7.12
C ARG A 32 7.29 -7.46 6.23
N SER A 33 6.22 -7.94 6.85
CA SER A 33 4.89 -8.02 6.24
C SER A 33 4.29 -6.62 6.10
N TYR A 34 3.66 -6.34 4.97
CA TYR A 34 2.98 -5.06 4.78
C TYR A 34 1.82 -5.16 3.79
N ALA A 35 0.88 -4.22 3.90
CA ALA A 35 -0.17 -3.99 2.91
C ALA A 35 -0.27 -2.51 2.55
N ILE A 36 -0.72 -2.24 1.33
CA ILE A 36 -1.16 -0.91 0.90
C ILE A 36 -2.68 -0.97 0.79
N VAL A 37 -3.38 -0.09 1.50
CA VAL A 37 -4.84 0.02 1.43
C VAL A 37 -5.25 1.30 0.71
N GLU A 38 -6.28 1.20 -0.13
CA GLU A 38 -6.85 2.34 -0.84
C GLU A 38 -8.37 2.34 -0.66
N SER A 39 -8.91 3.52 -0.41
CA SER A 39 -10.35 3.75 -0.26
C SER A 39 -11.11 3.69 -1.57
N ARG A 40 -10.44 4.00 -2.68
CA ARG A 40 -11.00 4.01 -4.04
C ARG A 40 -10.84 2.63 -4.67
N ASP A 41 -11.73 2.33 -5.62
CA ASP A 41 -11.64 1.10 -6.42
C ASP A 41 -10.46 1.09 -7.41
N ALA A 42 -9.75 2.22 -7.55
CA ALA A 42 -8.62 2.39 -8.45
C ALA A 42 -7.37 2.90 -7.71
N ILE A 43 -6.22 2.35 -8.08
CA ILE A 43 -4.90 2.81 -7.65
C ILE A 43 -4.44 4.00 -8.49
N GLY A 44 -3.39 4.70 -8.04
CA GLY A 44 -2.78 5.83 -8.75
C GLY A 44 -3.01 7.19 -8.07
N GLY A 45 -3.89 7.25 -7.06
CA GLY A 45 -4.14 8.47 -6.30
C GLY A 45 -4.69 9.59 -7.20
N THR A 46 -4.13 10.79 -7.10
CA THR A 46 -4.55 11.93 -7.94
C THR A 46 -4.27 11.72 -9.43
N TRP A 47 -3.33 10.84 -9.80
CA TRP A 47 -2.97 10.62 -11.21
C TRP A 47 -4.04 9.84 -11.97
N ASP A 48 -4.80 8.98 -11.27
CA ASP A 48 -5.96 8.29 -11.86
C ASP A 48 -7.09 9.25 -12.29
N LEU A 49 -7.09 10.50 -11.82
CA LEU A 49 -8.09 11.51 -12.20
C LEU A 49 -7.86 12.10 -13.60
N PHE A 50 -6.67 11.92 -14.18
CA PHE A 50 -6.25 12.59 -15.41
C PHE A 50 -5.96 11.60 -16.57
N ARG A 51 -6.57 10.42 -16.50
CA ARG A 51 -6.46 9.35 -17.51
C ARG A 51 -7.43 9.52 -18.66
#